data_AF-A0A2G9MG50-F1
#
_entry.id   AF-A0A2G9MG50-F1
#
_cell.length_a   1.000
_cell.length_b   1.000
_cell.length_c   1.000
_cell.angle_alpha   90.00
_cell.angle_beta   90.00
_cell.angle_gamma   90.00
#
_symmetry.space_group_name_H-M   'P 1'
#
loop_
_entity.id
_entity.type
_entity.pdbx_description
1 polymer ?
#
loop_
_entity_poly.entity_id
_entity_poly.type
_entity_poly.pdbx_seq_one_letter_code
_entity_poly.pdbx_strand_id
1 'polypeptide(L)'
;MIKMISLVEIGLILIMLAWFIQLVFLFKNKREIHPLFVIAYMLGVLLLVYESWKTNGISASKYEIITLIAASIVLVKILMKK
;
A
#
# COMPACT_ATOMS: atom_id res chain seq x y z
N MET A 1 30.45 -5.54 2.26
CA MET A 1 29.40 -5.52 3.31
C MET A 1 28.06 -5.45 2.60
N ILE A 2 27.28 -6.54 2.57
CA ILE A 2 25.98 -6.55 1.89
C ILE A 2 25.00 -5.77 2.77
N LYS A 3 24.49 -4.64 2.27
CA LYS A 3 23.52 -3.81 3.00
C LYS A 3 22.18 -4.56 2.99
N MET A 4 21.72 -4.97 4.15
CA MET A 4 20.43 -5.65 4.30
C MET A 4 19.30 -4.65 4.00
N ILE A 5 18.33 -5.06 3.18
CA ILE A 5 17.19 -4.24 2.79
C ILE A 5 16.32 -3.98 4.03
N SER A 6 16.00 -2.72 4.28
CA SER A 6 15.14 -2.28 5.37
C SER A 6 13.66 -2.59 5.10
N LEU A 7 12.86 -2.67 6.16
CA LEU A 7 11.42 -2.91 6.03
C LEU A 7 10.72 -1.78 5.25
N VAL A 8 11.21 -0.54 5.39
CA VAL A 8 10.76 0.62 4.60
C VAL A 8 10.95 0.36 3.11
N GLU A 9 12.13 -0.08 2.70
CA GLU A 9 12.43 -0.37 1.30
C GLU A 9 11.52 -1.49 0.76
N ILE A 10 11.28 -2.54 1.54
CA ILE A 10 10.32 -3.61 1.16
C ILE A 10 8.90 -3.04 1.00
N GLY A 11 8.45 -2.21 1.94
CA GLY A 11 7.14 -1.55 1.86
C GLY A 11 6.99 -0.65 0.63
N LEU A 12 8.02 0.13 0.31
CA LEU A 12 8.05 0.96 -0.89
C LEU A 12 8.07 0.13 -2.17
N ILE A 13 8.80 -0.98 -2.21
CA ILE A 13 8.80 -1.92 -3.33
C ILE A 13 7.39 -2.48 -3.57
N LEU A 14 6.67 -2.87 -2.50
CA LEU A 14 5.29 -3.32 -2.62
C LEU A 14 4.35 -2.23 -3.15
N ILE A 15 4.50 -0.99 -2.67
CA ILE A 15 3.71 0.15 -3.17
C ILE A 15 4.02 0.43 -4.64
N MET A 16 5.28 0.37 -5.06
CA MET A 16 5.67 0.50 -6.47
C MET A 16 5.06 -0.62 -7.33
N LEU A 17 5.10 -1.86 -6.87
CA LEU A 17 4.47 -3.00 -7.55
C LEU A 17 2.95 -2.83 -7.64
N ALA A 18 2.31 -2.33 -6.59
CA ALA A 18 0.88 -2.01 -6.63
C ALA A 18 0.59 -1.00 -7.75
N TRP A 19 1.31 0.13 -7.78
CA TRP A 19 1.13 1.13 -8.84
C TRP A 19 1.38 0.57 -10.24
N PHE A 20 2.38 -0.30 -10.39
CA PHE A 20 2.62 -1.00 -11.65
C PHE A 20 1.43 -1.86 -12.07
N ILE A 21 0.85 -2.63 -11.14
CA ILE A 21 -0.38 -3.40 -11.36
C ILE A 21 -1.51 -2.48 -11.83
N GLN A 22 -1.77 -1.37 -11.13
CA GLN A 22 -2.83 -0.44 -11.49
C GLN A 22 -2.59 0.18 -12.88
N LEU A 23 -1.36 0.55 -13.20
CA LEU A 23 -0.99 1.09 -14.50
C LEU A 23 -1.28 0.10 -15.63
N VAL A 24 -0.90 -1.18 -15.46
CA VAL A 24 -1.20 -2.25 -16.43
C VAL A 24 -2.71 -2.42 -16.63
N PHE A 25 -3.49 -2.38 -15.55
CA PHE A 25 -4.96 -2.49 -15.65
C PHE A 25 -5.62 -1.25 -16.27
N LEU A 26 -5.07 -0.06 -16.03
CA LEU A 26 -5.52 1.19 -16.64
C LEU A 26 -5.38 1.13 -18.18
N PHE A 27 -4.23 0.65 -18.68
CA PHE A 27 -3.99 0.47 -20.11
C PHE A 27 -4.88 -0.61 -20.76
N LYS A 28 -5.37 -1.57 -19.98
CA LYS A 28 -6.34 -2.59 -20.43
C LYS A 28 -7.79 -2.09 -20.42
N ASN A 29 -8.02 -0.79 -20.50
CA ASN A 29 -9.33 -0.12 -20.51
C ASN A 29 -10.20 -0.32 -19.25
N LYS A 30 -9.61 -0.68 -18.10
CA LYS A 30 -10.32 -0.61 -16.82
C LYS A 30 -10.08 0.75 -16.20
N ARG A 31 -11.04 1.68 -16.37
CA ARG A 31 -11.07 2.96 -15.63
C ARG A 31 -11.29 2.76 -14.12
N GLU A 32 -11.61 1.54 -13.70
CA GLU A 32 -11.84 1.18 -12.31
C GLU A 32 -10.54 0.79 -11.61
N ILE A 33 -10.47 1.10 -10.32
CA ILE A 33 -9.38 0.68 -9.45
C ILE A 33 -9.45 -0.83 -9.28
N HIS A 34 -8.37 -1.55 -9.59
CA HIS A 34 -8.35 -3.00 -9.46
C HIS A 34 -8.23 -3.39 -7.97
N PRO A 35 -9.02 -4.35 -7.44
CA PRO A 35 -8.91 -4.76 -6.03
C PRO A 35 -7.52 -5.27 -5.66
N LEU A 36 -6.82 -5.96 -6.59
CA LEU A 36 -5.43 -6.40 -6.37
C LEU A 36 -4.46 -5.23 -6.15
N PHE A 37 -4.68 -4.09 -6.80
CA PHE A 37 -3.87 -2.89 -6.55
C PHE A 37 -4.04 -2.44 -5.10
N VAL A 38 -5.30 -2.33 -4.63
CA VAL A 38 -5.58 -1.84 -3.28
C VAL A 38 -5.02 -2.80 -2.22
N ILE A 39 -5.13 -4.12 -2.43
CA ILE A 39 -4.58 -5.12 -1.52
C ILE A 39 -3.05 -5.02 -1.45
N ALA A 40 -2.36 -4.97 -2.60
CA ALA A 40 -0.90 -4.85 -2.63
C ALA A 40 -0.41 -3.54 -2.00
N TYR A 41 -1.13 -2.44 -2.26
CA TYR A 41 -0.87 -1.13 -1.67
C TYR A 41 -1.02 -1.17 -0.15
N MET A 42 -2.11 -1.76 0.36
CA MET A 42 -2.35 -1.90 1.80
C MET A 42 -1.25 -2.70 2.50
N LEU A 43 -0.74 -3.78 1.88
CA LEU A 43 0.37 -4.56 2.45
C LEU A 43 1.65 -3.73 2.54
N GLY A 44 1.97 -2.95 1.51
CA GLY A 44 3.12 -2.05 1.54
C GLY A 44 2.98 -0.97 2.62
N VAL A 45 1.81 -0.35 2.74
CA VAL A 45 1.54 0.64 3.79
C VAL A 45 1.58 0.02 5.19
N LEU A 46 1.10 -1.21 5.37
CA LEU A 46 1.16 -1.92 6.66
C LEU A 46 2.60 -2.13 7.12
N LEU A 47 3.53 -2.45 6.21
CA LEU A 47 4.95 -2.53 6.53
C LEU A 47 5.52 -1.18 6.96
N LEU A 48 5.11 -0.09 6.29
CA LEU A 48 5.51 1.26 6.67
C LEU A 48 4.97 1.64 8.06
N VAL A 49 3.70 1.34 8.36
CA VAL A 49 3.11 1.56 9.70
C VAL A 49 3.94 0.84 10.77
N TYR A 50 4.25 -0.44 10.55
CA TYR A 50 4.99 -1.26 11.52
C TYR A 50 6.39 -0.69 11.78
N GLU A 51 7.11 -0.32 10.72
CA GLU A 51 8.47 0.21 10.84
C GLU A 51 8.50 1.63 11.42
N SER A 52 7.57 2.51 11.02
CA SER A 52 7.43 3.85 11.58
C SER A 52 7.09 3.80 13.07
N TRP A 53 6.22 2.89 13.49
CA TRP A 53 5.91 2.70 14.90
C TRP A 53 7.14 2.19 15.65
N LYS A 54 7.83 1.16 15.14
CA LYS A 54 9.03 0.59 15.77
C LYS A 54 10.16 1.61 15.95
N THR A 55 10.34 2.50 14.97
CA THR A 55 11.50 3.41 14.93
C THR A 55 11.23 4.73 15.64
N ASN A 56 10.05 5.31 15.44
CA ASN A 56 9.76 6.71 15.79
C ASN A 56 8.48 6.88 16.62
N GLY A 57 7.83 5.77 17.01
CA GLY A 57 6.59 5.78 17.77
C GLY A 57 5.36 6.25 16.97
N ILE A 58 4.26 6.47 17.68
CA ILE A 58 2.92 6.71 17.11
C ILE A 58 2.85 8.00 16.27
N SER A 59 3.66 9.02 16.62
CA SER A 59 3.65 10.31 15.93
C SER A 59 4.09 10.20 14.46
N ALA A 60 5.04 9.30 14.17
CA ALA A 60 5.48 9.05 12.81
C ALA A 60 4.46 8.22 12.03
N SER A 61 3.90 7.17 12.64
CA SER A 61 3.00 6.21 11.96
C SER A 61 1.59 6.73 11.65
N LYS A 62 1.23 7.93 12.12
CA LYS A 62 -0.15 8.45 12.02
C LYS A 62 -0.61 8.63 10.57
N TYR A 63 0.30 9.03 9.67
CA TYR A 63 -0.05 9.28 8.28
C TYR A 63 -0.26 7.97 7.53
N GLU A 64 0.59 6.98 7.76
CA GLU A 64 0.49 5.65 7.17
C GLU A 64 -0.78 4.94 7.65
N ILE A 65 -1.17 5.12 8.93
CA ILE A 65 -2.44 4.61 9.46
C ILE A 65 -3.64 5.24 8.74
N ILE A 66 -3.64 6.57 8.55
CA ILE A 66 -4.71 7.26 7.81
C ILE A 66 -4.79 6.73 6.37
N THR A 67 -3.64 6.56 5.72
CA THR A 67 -3.57 5.97 4.37
C THR A 67 -4.12 4.55 4.33
N LEU A 68 -3.79 3.72 5.33
CA LEU A 68 -4.29 2.34 5.43
C LEU A 68 -5.82 2.31 5.62
N ILE A 69 -6.37 3.21 6.43
CA ILE A 69 -7.83 3.36 6.61
C ILE A 69 -8.48 3.77 5.29
N ALA A 70 -7.94 4.77 4.60
CA ALA A 70 -8.47 5.22 3.32
C ALA A 70 -8.46 4.11 2.27
N ALA A 71 -7.34 3.37 2.16
CA ALA A 71 -7.23 2.22 1.26
C ALA A 71 -8.24 1.11 1.61
N SER A 72 -8.47 0.87 2.90
CA SER A 72 -9.47 -0.11 3.36
C SER A 72 -10.89 0.28 2.93
N ILE A 73 -11.26 1.56 3.09
CA ILE A 73 -12.56 2.08 2.64
C ILE A 73 -12.72 1.91 1.12
N VAL A 74 -11.67 2.20 0.35
CA VAL A 74 -11.67 2.01 -1.11
C VAL A 74 -11.87 0.54 -1.45
N LEU A 75 -11.18 -0.38 -0.78
CA LEU A 75 -11.32 -1.82 -1.00
C LEU A 75 -12.74 -2.29 -0.73
N VAL A 76 -13.32 -1.93 0.42
CA VAL A 76 -14.71 -2.26 0.77
C VAL A 76 -15.68 -1.77 -0.30
N LYS A 77 -15.53 -0.52 -0.76
CA LYS A 77 -16.37 0.05 -1.82
C LYS A 77 -16.24 -0.69 -3.16
N ILE A 78 -15.05 -1.15 -3.51
CA ILE A 78 -14.82 -1.97 -4.72
C ILE A 78 -15.50 -3.33 -4.59
N LEU A 79 -15.38 -3.97 -3.43
CA LEU A 79 -15.96 -5.30 -3.18
C LEU A 79 -17.49 -5.28 -3.10
N MET A 80 -18.09 -4.20 -2.59
CA MET A 80 -19.56 -4.04 -2.53
C MET A 80 -20.21 -3.69 -3.88
N LYS A 81 -19.45 -3.15 -4.83
CA LYS A 81 -19.95 -2.80 -6.18
C LYS A 81 -19.97 -3.98 -7.15
N LYS A 82 -19.24 -5.04 -6.83
CA LYS A 82 -19.21 -6.30 -7.59
C LYS A 82 -20.29 -7.23 -7.09
#